data_AF-A0A8J1N075-F1
#
_entry.id   AF-A0A8J1N075-F1
#
_cell.length_a   1.000
_cell.length_b   1.000
_cell.length_c   1.000
_cell.angle_alpha   90.00
_cell.angle_beta   90.00
_cell.angle_gamma   90.00
#
_symmetry.space_group_name_H-M   'P 1'
#
loop_
_entity.id
_entity.type
_entity.pdbx_description
1 polymer ?
#
loop_
_entity_poly.entity_id
_entity_poly.type
_entity_poly.pdbx_seq_one_letter_code
_entity_poly.pdbx_strand_id
1 'polypeptide(L)'
;MGIAPRSTITTVLQTGGNTIHLGVSLDGISLEISGNTYLQLYGNICFSDTFNHCLYMAKFFAELLGCTLQDKGASPTLESRSQCRNNQSQSTKRKTNFFRSLPSEKSFRSLPSEKSLYDPVLERMPQTPTLVTMFDSSSFHRNLYQSKEESCSDLYYQDNNLLSGSLEALIQHLVPNVDYYPDRTYIFTFLLSSRLLIHPSELMARVCHVCVEQQRLNEPGLDKSQVRKIAPKILQLLTEWTETFPYDFRDERMMRNLKDTAHQITNGDEMYRKNVQQIMQNLIRKLAALTQYEELITKINAQSTDRMTVLKTKPQSIQRDIITVCSDPYTVAQQLTHIELERLSYIGPEEFVQAFVQKDPLDNNENCYSDRKKTRNLEAYVEWFNRLSYLVATEICMPVKKKHRARMIEFFIDVARECFNIGNFNSLMAIISGMNMSPVSRLKKTWAKVKTAKFDILEHQMDPSSNFYNYRTALRGAAQRSLTAHSNREKIVIPFCSLLIKDIYFLNEGYTSQLPNGHVNFEKFWELAKQVSEFMTWKQVECPFEKDWKILHYVLTAPIFSEDALYLASYESESPENHIEKDRWKSLRSALLGRA
;
A
#
# COMPACT_ATOMS: atom_id res chain seq x y z
N MET A 1 1.84 -42.35 -32.71
CA MET A 1 1.95 -41.02 -32.06
C MET A 1 1.51 -41.18 -30.61
N GLY A 2 2.45 -41.39 -29.71
CA GLY A 2 2.18 -41.50 -28.26
C GLY A 2 2.45 -40.17 -27.58
N ILE A 3 1.48 -39.65 -26.85
CA ILE A 3 1.59 -38.43 -26.03
C ILE A 3 2.42 -38.80 -24.79
N ALA A 4 3.52 -38.09 -24.54
CA ALA A 4 4.36 -38.28 -23.35
C ALA A 4 3.57 -37.98 -22.06
N PRO A 5 3.85 -38.66 -20.93
CA PRO A 5 3.12 -38.46 -19.68
C PRO A 5 3.38 -37.05 -19.11
N ARG A 6 2.31 -36.34 -18.79
CA ARG A 6 2.36 -35.02 -18.13
C ARG A 6 2.95 -35.18 -16.73
N SER A 7 4.04 -34.50 -16.43
CA SER A 7 4.70 -34.55 -15.13
C SER A 7 3.90 -33.76 -14.08
N THR A 8 3.27 -34.46 -13.14
CA THR A 8 2.62 -33.90 -11.95
C THR A 8 3.48 -34.22 -10.72
N ILE A 9 3.81 -33.22 -9.90
CA ILE A 9 4.49 -33.41 -8.61
C ILE A 9 3.43 -33.32 -7.52
N THR A 10 3.27 -34.40 -6.74
CA THR A 10 2.32 -34.45 -5.62
C THR A 10 3.09 -34.56 -4.31
N THR A 11 2.83 -33.66 -3.35
CA THR A 11 3.35 -33.74 -1.98
C THR A 11 2.21 -33.99 -1.01
N VAL A 12 2.37 -34.94 -0.10
CA VAL A 12 1.38 -35.27 0.94
C VAL A 12 1.90 -34.78 2.29
N LEU A 13 1.12 -33.95 2.98
CA LEU A 13 1.41 -33.46 4.33
C LEU A 13 0.34 -33.97 5.28
N GLN A 14 0.76 -34.54 6.42
CA GLN A 14 -0.14 -34.98 7.48
C GLN A 14 -0.07 -34.01 8.66
N THR A 15 -1.21 -33.46 9.07
CA THR A 15 -1.31 -32.58 10.24
C THR A 15 -2.60 -32.85 11.01
N GLY A 16 -2.49 -33.22 12.29
CA GLY A 16 -3.63 -33.20 13.23
C GLY A 16 -4.88 -33.96 12.79
N GLY A 17 -4.74 -35.08 12.06
CA GLY A 17 -5.86 -35.90 11.59
C GLY A 17 -6.32 -35.62 10.14
N ASN A 18 -5.84 -34.55 9.51
CA ASN A 18 -6.13 -34.22 8.11
C ASN A 18 -4.95 -34.60 7.18
N THR A 19 -5.28 -35.10 5.99
CA THR A 19 -4.30 -35.40 4.93
C THR A 19 -4.42 -34.34 3.85
N ILE A 20 -3.35 -33.60 3.63
CA ILE A 20 -3.27 -32.52 2.64
C ILE A 20 -2.50 -33.03 1.43
N HIS A 21 -3.13 -33.02 0.26
CA HIS A 21 -2.53 -33.34 -1.03
C HIS A 21 -2.30 -32.05 -1.82
N LEU A 22 -1.03 -31.73 -2.09
CA LEU A 22 -0.65 -30.61 -2.93
C LEU A 22 -0.19 -31.14 -4.29
N GLY A 23 -0.95 -30.88 -5.34
CA GLY A 23 -0.63 -31.25 -6.72
C GLY A 23 -0.14 -30.04 -7.52
N VAL A 24 1.03 -30.17 -8.16
CA VAL A 24 1.57 -29.12 -9.05
C VAL A 24 1.76 -29.69 -10.44
N SER A 25 1.11 -29.08 -11.43
CA SER A 25 1.20 -29.44 -12.85
C SER A 25 1.49 -28.21 -13.73
N LEU A 26 1.77 -28.43 -15.02
CA LEU A 26 1.94 -27.35 -16.01
C LEU A 26 0.69 -26.47 -16.18
N ASP A 27 -0.48 -27.02 -15.89
CA ASP A 27 -1.78 -26.37 -16.11
C ASP A 27 -2.28 -25.60 -14.86
N GLY A 28 -1.63 -25.79 -13.70
CA GLY A 28 -2.05 -25.15 -12.44
C GLY A 28 -1.60 -25.85 -11.14
N ILE A 29 -1.98 -25.25 -10.01
CA ILE A 29 -1.78 -25.79 -8.65
C ILE A 29 -3.13 -26.23 -8.08
N SER A 30 -3.18 -27.44 -7.51
CA SER A 30 -4.33 -27.95 -6.75
C SER A 30 -3.95 -28.20 -5.29
N LEU A 31 -4.80 -27.73 -4.36
CA LEU A 31 -4.73 -28.05 -2.94
C LEU A 31 -5.98 -28.83 -2.54
N GLU A 32 -5.80 -30.07 -2.09
CA GLU A 32 -6.86 -30.93 -1.57
C GLU A 32 -6.61 -31.22 -0.09
N ILE A 33 -7.65 -31.14 0.74
CA ILE A 33 -7.58 -31.49 2.16
C ILE A 33 -8.68 -32.52 2.42
N SER A 34 -8.31 -33.70 2.90
CA SER A 34 -9.25 -34.76 3.29
C SER A 34 -10.29 -35.12 2.20
N GLY A 35 -9.87 -35.09 0.93
CA GLY A 35 -10.69 -35.45 -0.23
C GLY A 35 -11.54 -34.32 -0.84
N ASN A 36 -11.51 -33.11 -0.28
CA ASN A 36 -12.15 -31.93 -0.86
C ASN A 36 -11.10 -31.00 -1.49
N THR A 37 -11.39 -30.44 -2.67
CA THR A 37 -10.53 -29.49 -3.39
C THR A 37 -10.78 -28.08 -2.87
N TYR A 38 -9.77 -27.44 -2.28
CA TYR A 38 -9.89 -26.12 -1.65
C TYR A 38 -9.31 -24.98 -2.49
N LEU A 39 -8.41 -25.29 -3.44
CA LEU A 39 -7.83 -24.29 -4.32
C LEU A 39 -7.48 -24.91 -5.68
N GLN A 40 -7.95 -24.30 -6.77
CA GLN A 40 -7.56 -24.63 -8.14
C GLN A 40 -7.19 -23.33 -8.86
N LEU A 41 -5.89 -23.14 -9.11
CA LEU A 41 -5.38 -21.99 -9.84
C LEU A 41 -4.99 -22.42 -11.24
N TYR A 42 -5.71 -21.97 -12.27
CA TYR A 42 -5.40 -22.24 -13.67
C TYR A 42 -4.53 -21.15 -14.29
N GLY A 43 -3.47 -21.56 -14.99
CA GLY A 43 -2.61 -20.66 -15.76
C GLY A 43 -1.35 -21.36 -16.25
N ASN A 44 -0.81 -20.95 -17.40
CA ASN A 44 0.47 -21.45 -17.91
C ASN A 44 1.60 -21.01 -16.96
N ILE A 45 2.01 -21.89 -16.05
CA ILE A 45 3.10 -21.64 -15.10
C ILE A 45 4.42 -21.97 -15.80
N CYS A 46 5.28 -20.97 -16.00
CA CYS A 46 6.64 -21.21 -16.47
C CYS A 46 7.44 -21.87 -15.33
N PHE A 47 7.77 -23.15 -15.48
CA PHE A 47 8.50 -23.96 -14.49
C PHE A 47 9.98 -23.56 -14.41
N SER A 48 10.27 -22.45 -13.74
CA SER A 48 11.53 -22.30 -13.00
C SER A 48 11.32 -21.27 -11.88
N ASP A 49 11.43 -21.74 -10.64
CA ASP A 49 11.36 -21.00 -9.35
C ASP A 49 10.01 -20.84 -8.64
N THR A 50 8.96 -21.54 -9.07
CA THR A 50 7.61 -21.45 -8.46
C THR A 50 7.42 -22.34 -7.22
N PHE A 51 8.15 -23.47 -7.08
CA PHE A 51 7.89 -24.45 -6.01
C PHE A 51 8.10 -23.90 -4.59
N ASN A 52 9.17 -23.14 -4.34
CA ASN A 52 9.41 -22.53 -3.02
C ASN A 52 8.40 -21.40 -2.73
N HIS A 53 7.91 -20.72 -3.77
CA HIS A 53 6.91 -19.66 -3.65
C HIS A 53 5.52 -20.25 -3.33
N CYS A 54 5.16 -21.37 -3.95
CA CYS A 54 3.93 -22.10 -3.68
C CYS A 54 3.95 -22.79 -2.31
N LEU A 55 5.10 -23.33 -1.88
CA LEU A 55 5.25 -23.94 -0.54
C LEU A 55 5.16 -22.88 0.57
N TYR A 56 5.66 -21.66 0.34
CA TYR A 56 5.49 -20.54 1.26
C TYR A 56 4.05 -20.07 1.34
N MET A 57 3.35 -19.94 0.19
CA MET A 57 1.93 -19.60 0.18
C MET A 57 1.08 -20.70 0.84
N ALA A 58 1.39 -21.99 0.61
CA ALA A 58 0.70 -23.10 1.26
C ALA A 58 0.93 -23.17 2.77
N LYS A 59 2.17 -22.91 3.24
CA LYS A 59 2.47 -22.79 4.68
C LYS A 59 1.77 -21.58 5.31
N PHE A 60 1.78 -20.44 4.61
CA PHE A 60 1.09 -19.21 5.00
C PHE A 60 -0.42 -19.43 5.13
N PHE A 61 -1.07 -20.13 4.18
CA PHE A 61 -2.49 -20.44 4.25
C PHE A 61 -2.83 -21.53 5.30
N ALA A 62 -1.95 -22.51 5.54
CA ALA A 62 -2.16 -23.53 6.57
C ALA A 62 -2.08 -22.96 8.00
N GLU A 63 -1.16 -22.02 8.25
CA GLU A 63 -1.08 -21.28 9.51
C GLU A 63 -2.26 -20.32 9.69
N LEU A 64 -2.77 -19.71 8.60
CA LEU A 64 -3.95 -18.84 8.61
C LEU A 64 -5.26 -19.59 8.97
N LEU A 65 -5.31 -20.90 8.73
CA LEU A 65 -6.44 -21.78 9.04
C LEU A 65 -6.30 -22.50 10.40
N GLY A 66 -5.37 -22.07 11.26
CA GLY A 66 -5.19 -22.61 12.61
C GLY A 66 -4.53 -24.00 12.69
N CYS A 67 -3.95 -24.51 11.60
CA CYS A 67 -3.24 -25.78 11.59
C CYS A 67 -1.77 -25.58 12.00
N THR A 68 -1.39 -25.95 13.23
CA THR A 68 0.02 -25.94 13.65
C THR A 68 0.77 -27.12 13.02
N LEU A 69 1.73 -26.81 12.15
CA LEU A 69 2.70 -27.78 11.63
C LEU A 69 3.77 -28.03 12.69
N GLN A 70 3.82 -29.25 13.27
CA GLN A 70 5.00 -29.66 14.04
C GLN A 70 6.19 -29.87 13.09
N ASP A 71 7.31 -29.24 13.42
CA ASP A 71 8.57 -29.35 12.70
C ASP A 71 9.18 -30.73 12.95
N LYS A 72 8.67 -31.76 12.25
CA LYS A 72 9.31 -33.08 12.15
C LYS A 72 9.50 -33.43 10.69
N GLY A 73 10.78 -33.58 10.32
CA GLY A 73 11.23 -33.75 8.95
C GLY A 73 10.49 -34.85 8.19
N ALA A 74 9.72 -34.45 7.19
CA ALA A 74 9.30 -35.33 6.10
C ALA A 74 10.29 -35.15 4.96
N SER A 75 11.11 -36.18 4.72
CA SER A 75 11.84 -36.30 3.45
C SER A 75 10.87 -36.74 2.35
N PRO A 76 10.98 -36.23 1.12
CA PRO A 76 10.16 -36.72 0.01
C PRO A 76 10.55 -38.16 -0.32
N THR A 77 9.60 -39.09 -0.26
CA THR A 77 9.75 -40.45 -0.78
C THR A 77 9.70 -40.41 -2.32
N LEU A 78 10.88 -40.49 -2.95
CA LEU A 78 11.03 -40.91 -4.34
C LEU A 78 11.15 -42.44 -4.35
N GLU A 79 10.13 -43.15 -4.84
CA GLU A 79 10.32 -44.54 -5.22
C GLU A 79 11.10 -44.60 -6.53
N SER A 80 12.40 -44.87 -6.45
CA SER A 80 13.15 -45.48 -7.55
C SER A 80 14.22 -46.41 -6.97
N ARG A 81 14.06 -47.71 -7.18
CA ARG A 81 15.04 -48.76 -6.82
C ARG A 81 16.40 -48.50 -7.49
N SER A 82 17.47 -48.34 -6.71
CA SER A 82 18.77 -49.03 -6.87
C SER A 82 19.81 -48.52 -5.83
N GLN A 83 20.63 -49.45 -5.36
CA GLN A 83 21.58 -49.34 -4.24
C GLN A 83 22.86 -48.56 -4.60
N CYS A 84 23.43 -47.75 -3.70
CA CYS A 84 24.71 -48.00 -3.01
C CYS A 84 25.13 -46.86 -2.03
N ARG A 85 26.06 -47.20 -1.13
CA ARG A 85 26.38 -46.65 0.21
C ARG A 85 27.30 -45.40 0.27
N ASN A 86 27.09 -44.64 1.36
CA ASN A 86 28.03 -43.94 2.28
C ASN A 86 29.18 -43.07 1.76
N ASN A 87 29.22 -41.76 2.10
CA ASN A 87 29.83 -41.22 3.34
C ASN A 87 30.07 -39.68 3.29
N GLN A 88 30.09 -39.10 4.50
CA GLN A 88 30.69 -37.82 4.95
C GLN A 88 29.82 -36.57 5.13
N SER A 89 29.89 -36.12 6.39
CA SER A 89 29.25 -35.01 7.08
C SER A 89 30.06 -33.72 6.96
N GLN A 90 29.42 -32.60 6.58
CA GLN A 90 29.88 -31.25 6.92
C GLN A 90 28.70 -30.29 7.11
N SER A 91 28.68 -29.66 8.29
CA SER A 91 27.73 -28.65 8.75
C SER A 91 27.66 -27.44 7.81
N THR A 92 26.49 -27.18 7.22
CA THR A 92 26.16 -25.93 6.52
C THR A 92 24.79 -25.44 6.99
N LYS A 93 24.77 -24.36 7.77
CA LYS A 93 23.53 -23.60 8.05
C LYS A 93 23.06 -22.99 6.73
N ARG A 94 22.04 -23.58 6.10
CA ARG A 94 21.34 -23.03 4.94
C ARG A 94 20.61 -21.75 5.36
N LYS A 95 21.05 -20.59 4.86
CA LYS A 95 20.28 -19.35 4.89
C LYS A 95 19.04 -19.53 3.99
N THR A 96 17.85 -19.52 4.57
CA THR A 96 16.57 -19.43 3.85
C THR A 96 16.40 -17.99 3.38
N ASN A 97 16.22 -17.78 2.07
CA ASN A 97 15.94 -16.46 1.49
C ASN A 97 14.50 -16.06 1.85
N PHE A 98 14.31 -14.92 2.52
CA PHE A 98 13.09 -14.60 3.28
C PHE A 98 12.11 -13.59 2.67
N PHE A 99 12.41 -12.95 1.53
CA PHE A 99 11.49 -11.95 0.97
C PHE A 99 11.50 -11.96 -0.55
N ARG A 100 10.31 -12.10 -1.16
CA ARG A 100 10.10 -11.95 -2.60
C ARG A 100 8.80 -11.17 -2.79
N SER A 101 8.88 -10.20 -3.70
CA SER A 101 7.93 -9.15 -4.09
C SER A 101 6.44 -9.48 -3.96
N LEU A 102 5.66 -8.48 -3.53
CA LEU A 102 4.22 -8.43 -3.72
C LEU A 102 3.88 -8.65 -5.20
N PRO A 103 2.84 -9.43 -5.51
CA PRO A 103 2.49 -9.68 -6.89
C PRO A 103 1.84 -8.43 -7.50
N SER A 104 2.14 -8.19 -8.78
CA SER A 104 1.42 -7.23 -9.62
C SER A 104 -0.06 -7.63 -9.75
N GLU A 105 -0.89 -6.67 -10.20
CA GLU A 105 -2.36 -6.66 -10.41
C GLU A 105 -3.11 -7.99 -10.71
N LYS A 106 -2.42 -9.04 -11.16
CA LYS A 106 -3.02 -10.33 -11.51
C LYS A 106 -3.21 -11.30 -10.33
N SER A 107 -2.50 -11.17 -9.20
CA SER A 107 -2.68 -12.08 -8.05
C SER A 107 -3.90 -11.80 -7.17
N PHE A 108 -4.56 -10.65 -7.33
CA PHE A 108 -5.76 -10.30 -6.58
C PHE A 108 -7.06 -10.85 -7.21
N ARG A 109 -6.97 -11.68 -8.26
CA ARG A 109 -8.10 -11.91 -9.20
C ARG A 109 -8.90 -13.21 -9.06
N SER A 110 -8.68 -14.09 -8.09
CA SER A 110 -9.58 -15.25 -7.97
C SER A 110 -9.49 -15.96 -6.62
N LEU A 111 -10.50 -15.77 -5.78
CA LEU A 111 -10.90 -16.74 -4.75
C LEU A 111 -12.43 -16.88 -4.85
N PRO A 112 -12.98 -18.11 -4.92
CA PRO A 112 -14.41 -18.30 -5.04
C PRO A 112 -15.12 -18.00 -3.73
N SER A 113 -16.26 -17.32 -3.83
CA SER A 113 -17.18 -17.01 -2.74
C SER A 113 -17.93 -18.27 -2.29
N GLU A 114 -17.93 -18.58 -0.99
CA GLU A 114 -19.03 -19.35 -0.42
C GLU A 114 -19.39 -18.85 0.99
N LYS A 115 -20.70 -18.88 1.25
CA LYS A 115 -21.41 -18.24 2.34
C LYS A 115 -21.31 -19.04 3.64
N SER A 116 -21.17 -18.31 4.75
CA SER A 116 -21.80 -18.57 6.05
C SER A 116 -21.42 -19.86 6.80
N LEU A 117 -20.63 -19.70 7.86
CA LEU A 117 -21.06 -20.11 9.20
C LEU A 117 -20.44 -19.15 10.24
N TYR A 118 -21.28 -18.62 11.14
CA TYR A 118 -20.88 -17.77 12.24
C TYR A 118 -19.85 -18.50 13.13
N ASP A 119 -18.68 -17.88 13.36
CA ASP A 119 -17.75 -18.28 14.41
C ASP A 119 -17.31 -17.03 15.19
N PRO A 120 -17.68 -16.88 16.48
CA PRO A 120 -17.48 -15.65 17.23
C PRO A 120 -16.14 -15.65 17.97
N VAL A 121 -15.01 -15.88 17.30
CA VAL A 121 -13.67 -15.59 17.86
C VAL A 121 -12.69 -15.27 16.73
N LEU A 122 -12.81 -14.08 16.12
CA LEU A 122 -11.69 -13.48 15.41
C LEU A 122 -10.83 -12.78 16.48
N GLU A 123 -9.84 -13.49 17.02
CA GLU A 123 -8.77 -12.86 17.78
C GLU A 123 -8.21 -11.69 16.95
N ARG A 124 -8.26 -10.47 17.50
CA ARG A 124 -7.79 -9.25 16.83
C ARG A 124 -6.38 -9.48 16.31
N MET A 125 -6.22 -9.58 14.99
CA MET A 125 -4.90 -9.57 14.38
C MET A 125 -4.15 -8.30 14.82
N PRO A 126 -2.87 -8.37 15.20
CA PRO A 126 -2.12 -7.19 15.60
C PRO A 126 -2.04 -6.19 14.44
N GLN A 127 -2.68 -5.04 14.55
CA GLN A 127 -2.71 -4.00 13.50
C GLN A 127 -1.44 -3.14 13.49
N THR A 128 -1.27 -2.30 12.45
CA THR A 128 -0.29 -1.19 12.49
C THR A 128 -0.59 -0.38 13.75
N PRO A 129 0.41 -0.25 14.63
CA PRO A 129 0.17 0.33 15.94
C PRO A 129 -0.31 1.76 15.75
N THR A 130 -1.51 2.01 16.24
CA THR A 130 -2.11 3.33 16.28
C THR A 130 -1.58 4.06 17.49
N LEU A 131 -1.06 5.28 17.30
CA LEU A 131 -0.88 6.19 18.42
C LEU A 131 -2.05 7.17 18.49
N VAL A 132 -2.74 7.15 19.63
CA VAL A 132 -3.70 8.17 20.04
C VAL A 132 -2.94 9.48 20.20
N THR A 133 -3.15 10.44 19.30
CA THR A 133 -3.25 11.90 19.55
C THR A 133 -3.02 12.71 18.25
N MET A 134 -4.13 13.05 17.60
CA MET A 134 -4.30 14.38 16.96
C MET A 134 -5.66 15.01 17.27
N PHE A 135 -6.55 14.24 17.88
CA PHE A 135 -7.58 14.71 18.79
C PHE A 135 -7.31 13.96 20.09
N ASP A 136 -7.25 14.70 21.20
CA ASP A 136 -7.19 14.18 22.57
C ASP A 136 -8.03 12.89 22.67
N SER A 137 -7.56 11.79 23.27
CA SER A 137 -8.44 10.62 23.51
C SER A 137 -9.67 11.05 24.29
N SER A 138 -9.57 12.11 25.09
CA SER A 138 -10.70 12.73 25.77
C SER A 138 -11.65 13.53 24.86
N SER A 139 -11.27 13.78 23.59
CA SER A 139 -12.00 14.52 22.56
C SER A 139 -12.56 13.65 21.42
N PHE A 140 -12.02 12.45 21.17
CA PHE A 140 -12.75 11.40 20.45
C PHE A 140 -14.03 10.97 21.21
N HIS A 141 -14.10 11.29 22.51
CA HIS A 141 -15.06 10.72 23.46
C HIS A 141 -15.92 11.77 24.20
N ARG A 142 -16.04 13.00 23.68
CA ARG A 142 -16.91 14.03 24.27
C ARG A 142 -17.88 14.65 23.26
N ASN A 143 -18.93 13.90 22.94
CA ASN A 143 -20.19 14.49 22.50
C ASN A 143 -20.93 15.04 23.74
N LEU A 144 -20.69 16.31 24.07
CA LEU A 144 -21.52 17.05 25.04
C LEU A 144 -22.75 17.59 24.32
N TYR A 145 -23.73 16.73 24.00
CA TYR A 145 -25.08 17.21 23.77
C TYR A 145 -26.11 16.12 24.08
N GLN A 146 -26.83 16.33 25.18
CA GLN A 146 -28.07 15.64 25.49
C GLN A 146 -29.19 16.55 24.97
N SER A 147 -29.52 16.43 23.68
CA SER A 147 -30.71 17.10 23.13
C SER A 147 -31.93 16.27 23.42
N LYS A 148 -32.92 16.90 24.05
CA LYS A 148 -34.30 16.44 24.18
C LYS A 148 -34.78 15.79 22.88
N GLU A 149 -35.53 14.71 23.06
CA GLU A 149 -36.20 13.91 22.05
C GLU A 149 -36.85 14.76 20.95
N GLU A 150 -36.84 14.21 19.72
CA GLU A 150 -37.38 14.73 18.45
C GLU A 150 -36.37 15.45 17.51
N SER A 151 -35.58 14.67 16.74
CA SER A 151 -35.32 14.89 15.29
C SER A 151 -34.17 14.07 14.64
N CYS A 152 -33.79 12.89 15.15
CA CYS A 152 -33.08 11.89 14.33
C CYS A 152 -33.26 10.48 14.92
N SER A 153 -34.36 9.80 14.55
CA SER A 153 -34.81 8.55 15.19
C SER A 153 -33.92 7.32 14.94
N ASP A 154 -32.89 7.42 14.10
CA ASP A 154 -32.17 6.24 13.58
C ASP A 154 -30.65 6.22 13.88
N LEU A 155 -30.11 7.16 14.68
CA LEU A 155 -28.72 7.10 15.12
C LEU A 155 -28.58 6.32 16.42
N TYR A 156 -27.67 5.35 16.45
CA TYR A 156 -27.41 4.51 17.60
C TYR A 156 -26.07 4.87 18.25
N TYR A 157 -26.13 5.27 19.52
CA TYR A 157 -24.99 5.63 20.35
C TYR A 157 -24.80 4.64 21.51
N GLN A 158 -23.55 4.36 21.85
CA GLN A 158 -23.18 3.65 23.07
C GLN A 158 -22.01 4.39 23.73
N ASP A 159 -22.14 4.71 25.02
CA ASP A 159 -21.14 5.47 25.78
C ASP A 159 -20.72 6.78 25.08
N ASN A 160 -21.69 7.51 24.52
CA ASN A 160 -21.52 8.72 23.70
C ASN A 160 -20.77 8.53 22.36
N ASN A 161 -20.50 7.30 21.95
CA ASN A 161 -19.89 6.97 20.67
C ASN A 161 -20.95 6.54 19.66
N LEU A 162 -20.93 7.16 18.47
CA LEU A 162 -21.80 6.77 17.36
C LEU A 162 -21.32 5.42 16.80
N LEU A 163 -22.17 4.39 16.90
CA LEU A 163 -21.84 3.03 16.45
C LEU A 163 -22.50 2.68 15.12
N SER A 164 -23.74 3.12 14.90
CA SER A 164 -24.46 2.86 13.66
C SER A 164 -25.58 3.86 13.41
N GLY A 165 -26.09 3.89 12.19
CA GLY A 165 -27.33 4.60 11.87
C GLY A 165 -27.77 4.38 10.44
N SER A 166 -29.01 4.75 10.11
CA SER A 166 -29.44 4.76 8.71
C SER A 166 -28.58 5.75 7.91
N LEU A 167 -28.36 5.47 6.61
CA LEU A 167 -27.55 6.36 5.75
C LEU A 167 -28.11 7.79 5.76
N GLU A 168 -29.43 7.93 5.73
CA GLU A 168 -30.11 9.23 5.73
C GLU A 168 -29.88 10.00 7.04
N ALA A 169 -29.96 9.32 8.19
CA ALA A 169 -29.68 9.92 9.49
C ALA A 169 -28.21 10.38 9.62
N LEU A 170 -27.26 9.60 9.07
CA LEU A 170 -25.85 9.99 9.02
C LEU A 170 -25.63 11.20 8.09
N ILE A 171 -26.29 11.25 6.94
CA ILE A 171 -26.23 12.43 6.06
C ILE A 171 -26.79 13.66 6.78
N GLN A 172 -27.91 13.54 7.48
CA GLN A 172 -28.45 14.63 8.29
C GLN A 172 -27.48 15.07 9.40
N HIS A 173 -26.81 14.13 10.05
CA HIS A 173 -25.81 14.41 11.08
C HIS A 173 -24.55 15.13 10.54
N LEU A 174 -24.23 14.97 9.25
CA LEU A 174 -23.17 15.72 8.57
C LEU A 174 -23.56 17.17 8.28
N VAL A 175 -24.86 17.50 8.18
CA VAL A 175 -25.29 18.86 7.83
C VAL A 175 -25.37 19.74 9.08
N PRO A 176 -24.63 20.88 9.13
CA PRO A 176 -24.71 21.80 10.25
C PRO A 176 -26.03 22.57 10.26
N ASN A 177 -26.52 22.91 11.46
CA ASN A 177 -27.69 23.74 11.66
C ASN A 177 -27.37 24.93 12.59
N VAL A 178 -28.36 25.69 13.06
CA VAL A 178 -28.13 26.88 13.89
C VAL A 178 -27.37 26.55 15.18
N ASP A 179 -27.70 25.45 15.84
CA ASP A 179 -27.18 25.11 17.18
C ASP A 179 -26.09 24.03 17.14
N TYR A 180 -25.90 23.36 16.01
CA TYR A 180 -25.01 22.22 15.86
C TYR A 180 -24.00 22.40 14.73
N TYR A 181 -22.81 21.84 14.91
CA TYR A 181 -21.80 21.63 13.88
C TYR A 181 -21.16 20.26 14.13
N PRO A 182 -21.02 19.39 13.11
CA PRO A 182 -20.45 18.07 13.31
C PRO A 182 -18.98 18.12 13.74
N ASP A 183 -18.57 17.19 14.59
CA ASP A 183 -17.15 17.10 14.95
C ASP A 183 -16.28 16.81 13.72
N ARG A 184 -15.07 17.38 13.69
CA ARG A 184 -14.14 17.21 12.57
C ARG A 184 -13.77 15.76 12.32
N THR A 185 -13.68 14.96 13.39
CA THR A 185 -13.40 13.53 13.27
C THR A 185 -14.56 12.83 12.59
N TYR A 186 -15.81 13.17 12.94
CA TYR A 186 -16.99 12.64 12.26
C TYR A 186 -17.02 13.03 10.78
N ILE A 187 -16.77 14.31 10.46
CA ILE A 187 -16.73 14.81 9.08
C ILE A 187 -15.70 14.02 8.27
N PHE A 188 -14.46 13.90 8.77
CA PHE A 188 -13.42 13.13 8.11
C PHE A 188 -13.82 11.67 7.91
N THR A 189 -14.27 10.99 8.98
CA THR A 189 -14.66 9.58 8.95
C THR A 189 -15.79 9.30 7.98
N PHE A 190 -16.87 10.08 8.06
CA PHE A 190 -18.03 9.87 7.22
C PHE A 190 -17.74 10.24 5.76
N LEU A 191 -17.06 11.35 5.50
CA LEU A 191 -16.68 11.69 4.13
C LEU A 191 -15.71 10.64 3.56
N LEU A 192 -14.76 10.11 4.34
CA LEU A 192 -13.83 9.06 3.92
C LEU A 192 -14.58 7.79 3.51
N SER A 193 -15.34 7.23 4.45
CA SER A 193 -15.86 5.87 4.37
C SER A 193 -17.24 5.76 3.71
N SER A 194 -17.98 6.86 3.58
CA SER A 194 -19.23 6.89 2.79
C SER A 194 -19.02 6.47 1.33
N ARG A 195 -17.79 6.55 0.80
CA ARG A 195 -17.41 6.06 -0.53
C ARG A 195 -17.62 4.55 -0.72
N LEU A 196 -17.77 3.80 0.36
CA LEU A 196 -18.14 2.38 0.33
C LEU A 196 -19.65 2.16 0.13
N LEU A 197 -20.45 3.22 0.18
CA LEU A 197 -21.91 3.17 0.21
C LEU A 197 -22.57 4.05 -0.86
N ILE A 198 -22.06 5.28 -1.05
CA ILE A 198 -22.65 6.32 -1.89
C ILE A 198 -21.55 7.08 -2.66
N HIS A 199 -21.85 7.48 -3.90
CA HIS A 199 -20.92 8.27 -4.70
C HIS A 199 -20.76 9.68 -4.11
N PRO A 200 -19.54 10.26 -4.04
CA PRO A 200 -19.33 11.59 -3.45
C PRO A 200 -20.21 12.71 -4.05
N SER A 201 -20.42 12.69 -5.37
CA SER A 201 -21.31 13.66 -6.02
C SER A 201 -22.77 13.51 -5.59
N GLU A 202 -23.23 12.29 -5.35
CA GLU A 202 -24.59 12.01 -4.86
C GLU A 202 -24.71 12.40 -3.39
N LEU A 203 -23.71 12.06 -2.57
CA LEU A 203 -23.63 12.51 -1.19
C LEU A 203 -23.70 14.04 -1.08
N MET A 204 -22.91 14.74 -1.90
CA MET A 204 -22.94 16.21 -1.95
C MET A 204 -24.33 16.72 -2.35
N ALA A 205 -24.98 16.11 -3.36
CA ALA A 205 -26.34 16.50 -3.75
C ALA A 205 -27.33 16.36 -2.58
N ARG A 206 -27.28 15.25 -1.83
CA ARG A 206 -28.13 15.03 -0.65
C ARG A 206 -27.81 16.02 0.47
N VAL A 207 -26.54 16.29 0.75
CA VAL A 207 -26.11 17.31 1.72
C VAL A 207 -26.65 18.69 1.33
N CYS A 208 -26.55 19.07 0.04
CA CYS A 208 -27.07 20.34 -0.46
C CYS A 208 -28.59 20.40 -0.34
N HIS A 209 -29.30 19.31 -0.65
CA HIS A 209 -30.75 19.21 -0.48
C HIS A 209 -31.17 19.43 0.97
N VAL A 210 -30.53 18.72 1.91
CA VAL A 210 -30.80 18.86 3.35
C VAL A 210 -30.47 20.29 3.82
N CYS A 211 -29.40 20.91 3.32
CA CYS A 211 -29.12 22.33 3.60
C CYS A 211 -30.29 23.23 3.15
N VAL A 212 -30.84 23.03 1.96
CA VAL A 212 -31.96 23.83 1.42
C VAL A 212 -33.24 23.62 2.23
N GLU A 213 -33.59 22.38 2.53
CA GLU A 213 -34.80 22.03 3.29
C GLU A 213 -34.75 22.54 4.74
N GLN A 214 -33.66 22.28 5.46
CA GLN A 214 -33.51 22.69 6.86
C GLN A 214 -33.47 24.21 7.04
N GLN A 215 -33.12 24.95 5.99
CA GLN A 215 -32.94 26.40 6.03
C GLN A 215 -34.08 27.17 5.37
N ARG A 216 -35.07 26.49 4.78
CA ARG A 216 -36.15 27.11 3.97
C ARG A 216 -35.60 28.15 2.98
N LEU A 217 -34.42 27.91 2.40
CA LEU A 217 -33.72 28.89 1.53
C LEU A 217 -34.53 29.30 0.29
N ASN A 218 -35.59 28.54 -0.04
CA ASN A 218 -36.48 28.78 -1.17
C ASN A 218 -37.76 29.57 -0.81
N GLU A 219 -38.01 29.91 0.46
CA GLU A 219 -39.22 30.66 0.86
C GLU A 219 -39.06 32.18 0.57
N PRO A 220 -40.03 32.80 -0.13
CA PRO A 220 -39.99 34.24 -0.40
C PRO A 220 -40.20 35.03 0.91
N GLY A 221 -39.16 35.75 1.34
CA GLY A 221 -39.14 36.49 2.62
C GLY A 221 -38.00 36.09 3.57
N LEU A 222 -36.99 35.35 3.06
CA LEU A 222 -35.84 34.85 3.81
C LEU A 222 -35.28 35.88 4.81
N ASP A 223 -35.34 35.54 6.09
CA ASP A 223 -34.72 36.34 7.14
C ASP A 223 -33.19 36.27 6.96
N LYS A 224 -32.61 37.37 6.47
CA LYS A 224 -31.15 37.53 6.34
C LYS A 224 -30.43 37.18 7.66
N SER A 225 -31.09 37.31 8.81
CA SER A 225 -30.55 36.92 10.11
C SER A 225 -30.29 35.41 10.22
N GLN A 226 -31.14 34.56 9.63
CA GLN A 226 -31.00 33.10 9.67
C GLN A 226 -29.89 32.62 8.74
N VAL A 227 -29.81 33.17 7.52
CA VAL A 227 -28.70 32.92 6.59
C VAL A 227 -27.36 33.26 7.24
N ARG A 228 -27.30 34.38 7.98
CA ARG A 228 -26.07 34.79 8.68
C ARG A 228 -25.62 33.84 9.79
N LYS A 229 -26.52 33.07 10.39
CA LYS A 229 -26.18 32.09 11.43
C LYS A 229 -25.66 30.78 10.83
N ILE A 230 -26.19 30.36 9.68
CA ILE A 230 -25.95 29.02 9.13
C ILE A 230 -24.91 29.02 8.01
N ALA A 231 -24.87 30.05 7.15
CA ALA A 231 -23.94 30.13 6.04
C ALA A 231 -22.46 29.95 6.43
N PRO A 232 -21.94 30.53 7.54
CA PRO A 232 -20.56 30.30 7.97
C PRO A 232 -20.25 28.82 8.23
N LYS A 233 -21.22 28.08 8.79
CA LYS A 233 -21.08 26.65 9.09
C LYS A 233 -21.08 25.80 7.81
N ILE A 234 -21.96 26.10 6.85
CA ILE A 234 -21.95 25.40 5.55
C ILE A 234 -20.62 25.67 4.83
N LEU A 235 -20.17 26.92 4.81
CA LEU A 235 -18.89 27.29 4.18
C LEU A 235 -17.72 26.58 4.86
N GLN A 236 -17.77 26.38 6.18
CA GLN A 236 -16.77 25.60 6.90
C GLN A 236 -16.77 24.13 6.46
N LEU A 237 -17.94 23.48 6.38
CA LEU A 237 -18.05 22.10 5.90
C LEU A 237 -17.54 21.95 4.45
N LEU A 238 -17.90 22.88 3.56
CA LEU A 238 -17.41 22.91 2.18
C LEU A 238 -15.89 23.12 2.11
N THR A 239 -15.35 23.97 2.98
CA THR A 239 -13.90 24.17 3.10
C THR A 239 -13.21 22.87 3.52
N GLU A 240 -13.70 22.22 4.58
CA GLU A 240 -13.15 20.96 5.08
C GLU A 240 -13.20 19.85 4.01
N TRP A 241 -14.30 19.75 3.24
CA TRP A 241 -14.41 18.78 2.15
C TRP A 241 -13.45 19.10 0.99
N THR A 242 -13.44 20.35 0.51
CA THR A 242 -12.57 20.78 -0.61
C THR A 242 -11.09 20.72 -0.28
N GLU A 243 -10.72 20.89 1.00
CA GLU A 243 -9.34 20.81 1.45
C GLU A 243 -8.87 19.37 1.66
N THR A 244 -9.73 18.49 2.18
CA THR A 244 -9.41 17.11 2.54
C THR A 244 -9.50 16.16 1.35
N PHE A 245 -10.53 16.31 0.50
CA PHE A 245 -10.81 15.43 -0.63
C PHE A 245 -10.91 16.22 -1.95
N PRO A 246 -9.87 16.96 -2.36
CA PRO A 246 -9.91 17.80 -3.55
C PRO A 246 -10.22 17.02 -4.83
N TYR A 247 -9.83 15.74 -4.92
CA TYR A 247 -10.05 14.91 -6.10
C TYR A 247 -11.53 14.63 -6.40
N ASP A 248 -12.41 14.65 -5.39
CA ASP A 248 -13.85 14.48 -5.60
C ASP A 248 -14.39 15.55 -6.58
N PHE A 249 -13.79 16.74 -6.56
CA PHE A 249 -14.19 17.90 -7.38
C PHE A 249 -13.63 17.89 -8.81
N ARG A 250 -12.98 16.79 -9.22
CA ARG A 250 -12.73 16.51 -10.65
C ARG A 250 -13.98 15.99 -11.35
N ASP A 251 -14.93 15.44 -10.61
CA ASP A 251 -16.26 15.06 -11.13
C ASP A 251 -17.09 16.34 -11.38
N GLU A 252 -17.67 16.44 -12.57
CA GLU A 252 -18.43 17.62 -12.99
C GLU A 252 -19.72 17.83 -12.18
N ARG A 253 -20.37 16.75 -11.73
CA ARG A 253 -21.57 16.81 -10.88
C ARG A 253 -21.21 17.31 -9.49
N MET A 254 -20.09 16.83 -8.94
CA MET A 254 -19.56 17.33 -7.66
C MET A 254 -19.25 18.83 -7.72
N MET A 255 -18.54 19.27 -8.76
CA MET A 255 -18.21 20.68 -8.98
C MET A 255 -19.45 21.54 -9.21
N ARG A 256 -20.47 21.02 -9.90
CA ARG A 256 -21.76 21.71 -10.11
C ARG A 256 -22.48 21.92 -8.78
N ASN A 257 -22.64 20.87 -7.96
CA ASN A 257 -23.28 20.98 -6.65
C ASN A 257 -22.58 22.01 -5.74
N LEU A 258 -21.24 22.04 -5.76
CA LEU A 258 -20.48 23.08 -5.03
C LEU A 258 -20.83 24.48 -5.52
N LYS A 259 -20.85 24.71 -6.84
CA LYS A 259 -21.15 26.02 -7.43
C LYS A 259 -22.58 26.46 -7.16
N ASP A 260 -23.54 25.54 -7.22
CA ASP A 260 -24.94 25.85 -6.98
C ASP A 260 -25.15 26.28 -5.52
N THR A 261 -24.60 25.53 -4.56
CA THR A 261 -24.63 25.87 -3.13
C THR A 261 -23.90 27.18 -2.82
N ALA A 262 -22.73 27.38 -3.43
CA ALA A 262 -21.98 28.63 -3.34
C ALA A 262 -22.82 29.83 -3.83
N HIS A 263 -23.51 29.67 -4.96
CA HIS A 263 -24.36 30.72 -5.53
C HIS A 263 -25.56 31.04 -4.64
N GLN A 264 -26.22 30.02 -4.09
CA GLN A 264 -27.32 30.20 -3.14
C GLN A 264 -26.91 31.00 -1.90
N ILE A 265 -25.75 30.68 -1.31
CA ILE A 265 -25.22 31.41 -0.14
C ILE A 265 -24.97 32.89 -0.49
N THR A 266 -24.37 33.17 -1.65
CA THR A 266 -24.08 34.56 -2.07
C THR A 266 -25.34 35.36 -2.40
N ASN A 267 -26.36 34.73 -2.98
CA ASN A 267 -27.64 35.39 -3.25
C ASN A 267 -28.42 35.67 -1.96
N GLY A 268 -28.27 34.81 -0.94
CA GLY A 268 -28.84 35.02 0.39
C GLY A 268 -28.19 36.19 1.14
N ASP A 269 -26.85 36.29 1.13
CA ASP A 269 -26.13 37.46 1.65
C ASP A 269 -24.77 37.65 0.93
N GLU A 270 -24.63 38.80 0.27
CA GLU A 270 -23.43 39.20 -0.50
C GLU A 270 -22.15 39.29 0.34
N MET A 271 -22.26 39.41 1.67
CA MET A 271 -21.10 39.41 2.58
C MET A 271 -20.21 38.18 2.38
N TYR A 272 -20.79 37.02 2.04
CA TYR A 272 -20.07 35.76 1.89
C TYR A 272 -19.39 35.57 0.53
N ARG A 273 -19.59 36.50 -0.42
CA ARG A 273 -19.01 36.42 -1.77
C ARG A 273 -17.50 36.20 -1.74
N LYS A 274 -16.77 36.89 -0.86
CA LYS A 274 -15.30 36.75 -0.73
C LYS A 274 -14.90 35.37 -0.21
N ASN A 275 -15.59 34.83 0.80
CA ASN A 275 -15.32 33.51 1.36
C ASN A 275 -15.52 32.42 0.29
N VAL A 276 -16.63 32.48 -0.44
CA VAL A 276 -16.93 31.56 -1.54
C VAL A 276 -15.85 31.63 -2.64
N GLN A 277 -15.47 32.84 -3.04
CA GLN A 277 -14.40 33.03 -4.02
C GLN A 277 -13.06 32.42 -3.55
N GLN A 278 -12.74 32.56 -2.26
CA GLN A 278 -11.52 32.00 -1.67
C GLN A 278 -11.54 30.46 -1.67
N ILE A 279 -12.65 29.82 -1.28
CA ILE A 279 -12.81 28.37 -1.32
C ILE A 279 -12.62 27.86 -2.76
N MET A 280 -13.32 28.47 -3.73
CA MET A 280 -13.22 28.09 -5.14
C MET A 280 -11.79 28.26 -5.67
N GLN A 281 -11.13 29.38 -5.34
CA GLN A 281 -9.77 29.65 -5.77
C GLN A 281 -8.76 28.67 -5.17
N ASN A 282 -8.90 28.34 -3.88
CA ASN A 282 -8.05 27.37 -3.20
C ASN A 282 -8.21 25.98 -3.81
N LEU A 283 -9.45 25.55 -4.06
CA LEU A 283 -9.74 24.28 -4.71
C LEU A 283 -9.12 24.18 -6.11
N ILE A 284 -9.28 25.22 -6.94
CA ILE A 284 -8.70 25.25 -8.30
C ILE A 284 -7.16 25.18 -8.22
N ARG A 285 -6.53 25.90 -7.29
CA ARG A 285 -5.08 25.84 -7.08
C ARG A 285 -4.62 24.43 -6.68
N LYS A 286 -5.33 23.78 -5.74
CA LYS A 286 -5.03 22.39 -5.34
C LYS A 286 -5.16 21.44 -6.53
N LEU A 287 -6.28 21.48 -7.26
CA LEU A 287 -6.52 20.64 -8.44
C LEU A 287 -5.43 20.83 -9.51
N ALA A 288 -5.01 22.07 -9.77
CA ALA A 288 -3.93 22.37 -10.69
C ALA A 288 -2.58 21.78 -10.22
N ALA A 289 -2.25 21.90 -8.93
CA ALA A 289 -1.05 21.30 -8.37
C ALA A 289 -1.03 19.77 -8.48
N LEU A 290 -2.18 19.11 -8.25
CA LEU A 290 -2.33 17.67 -8.42
C LEU A 290 -2.10 17.26 -9.89
N THR A 291 -2.68 17.98 -10.85
CA THR A 291 -2.48 17.70 -12.28
C THR A 291 -1.02 17.91 -12.71
N GLN A 292 -0.38 18.99 -12.27
CA GLN A 292 1.04 19.25 -12.57
C GLN A 292 1.95 18.14 -12.05
N TYR A 293 1.65 17.59 -10.86
CA TYR A 293 2.39 16.49 -10.28
C TYR A 293 2.20 15.18 -11.06
N GLU A 294 0.97 14.86 -11.48
CA GLU A 294 0.70 13.70 -12.35
C GLU A 294 1.49 13.79 -13.69
N GLU A 295 1.57 14.97 -14.28
CA GLU A 295 2.39 15.23 -15.47
C GLU A 295 3.90 15.08 -15.19
N LEU A 296 4.37 15.54 -14.03
CA LEU A 296 5.77 15.40 -13.62
C LEU A 296 6.17 13.92 -13.52
N ILE A 297 5.35 13.09 -12.86
CA ILE A 297 5.59 11.65 -12.74
C ILE A 297 5.63 11.00 -14.12
N THR A 298 4.71 11.37 -15.01
CA THR A 298 4.67 10.87 -16.40
C THR A 298 5.96 11.22 -17.16
N LYS A 299 6.44 12.47 -17.02
CA LYS A 299 7.71 12.93 -17.63
C LYS A 299 8.91 12.17 -17.09
N ILE A 300 9.00 11.95 -15.77
CA ILE A 300 10.08 11.17 -15.14
C ILE A 300 10.09 9.74 -15.67
N ASN A 301 8.93 9.09 -15.76
CA ASN A 301 8.79 7.72 -16.25
C ASN A 301 9.19 7.61 -17.74
N ALA A 302 8.81 8.58 -18.57
CA ALA A 302 9.25 8.66 -19.96
C ALA A 302 10.78 8.79 -20.06
N GLN A 303 11.39 9.70 -19.30
CA GLN A 303 12.85 9.89 -19.27
C GLN A 303 13.59 8.63 -18.79
N SER A 304 13.08 7.92 -17.78
CA SER A 304 13.66 6.64 -17.36
C SER A 304 13.59 5.59 -18.47
N THR A 305 12.51 5.58 -19.26
CA THR A 305 12.34 4.65 -20.39
C THR A 305 13.31 4.98 -21.52
N ASP A 306 13.50 6.27 -21.83
CA ASP A 306 14.49 6.72 -22.82
C ASP A 306 15.92 6.36 -22.40
N ARG A 307 16.27 6.53 -21.12
CA ARG A 307 17.58 6.09 -20.63
C ARG A 307 17.78 4.57 -20.74
N MET A 308 16.72 3.79 -20.56
CA MET A 308 16.74 2.34 -20.78
C MET A 308 17.01 1.99 -22.25
N THR A 309 16.38 2.67 -23.20
CA THR A 309 16.60 2.41 -24.64
C THR A 309 18.02 2.79 -25.07
N VAL A 310 18.57 3.89 -24.52
CA VAL A 310 19.97 4.27 -24.77
C VAL A 310 20.94 3.24 -24.16
N LEU A 311 20.66 2.69 -22.98
CA LEU A 311 21.51 1.65 -22.40
C LEU A 311 21.59 0.39 -23.28
N LYS A 312 20.46 -0.01 -23.88
CA LYS A 312 20.39 -1.16 -24.82
C LYS A 312 21.19 -0.90 -26.11
N THR A 313 21.19 0.33 -26.62
CA THR A 313 21.82 0.67 -27.90
C THR A 313 23.29 1.08 -27.76
N LYS A 314 23.70 1.66 -26.62
CA LYS A 314 25.06 2.15 -26.35
C LYS A 314 25.52 1.84 -24.92
N PRO A 315 25.80 0.56 -24.59
CA PRO A 315 26.07 0.12 -23.22
C PRO A 315 27.31 0.76 -22.56
N GLN A 316 28.29 1.22 -23.35
CA GLN A 316 29.51 1.86 -22.84
C GLN A 316 29.31 3.33 -22.42
N SER A 317 28.20 3.97 -22.80
CA SER A 317 28.00 5.43 -22.63
C SER A 317 27.30 5.84 -21.32
N ILE A 318 26.71 4.90 -20.57
CA ILE A 318 25.85 5.18 -19.38
C ILE A 318 26.42 4.53 -18.10
N GLN A 319 27.73 4.36 -18.00
CA GLN A 319 28.33 3.65 -16.86
C GLN A 319 28.73 4.59 -15.71
N ARG A 320 27.81 5.47 -15.27
CA ARG A 320 27.96 6.18 -14.00
C ARG A 320 27.06 5.48 -12.99
N ASP A 321 27.66 4.91 -11.95
CA ASP A 321 26.93 4.31 -10.82
C ASP A 321 26.60 5.36 -9.75
N ILE A 322 25.73 5.00 -8.79
CA ILE A 322 25.30 5.93 -7.74
C ILE A 322 26.48 6.45 -6.89
N ILE A 323 27.51 5.64 -6.64
CA ILE A 323 28.68 6.05 -5.83
C ILE A 323 29.49 7.13 -6.56
N THR A 324 29.57 7.07 -7.90
CA THR A 324 30.21 8.14 -8.69
C THR A 324 29.40 9.43 -8.71
N VAL A 325 28.07 9.34 -8.53
CA VAL A 325 27.19 10.50 -8.45
C VAL A 325 27.31 11.16 -7.07
N CYS A 326 27.23 10.34 -6.02
CA CYS A 326 27.38 10.70 -4.61
C CYS A 326 28.00 9.54 -3.82
N SER A 327 29.18 9.77 -3.25
CA SER A 327 29.88 8.78 -2.44
C SER A 327 29.44 8.77 -0.97
N ASP A 328 28.63 9.74 -0.54
CA ASP A 328 28.10 9.82 0.82
C ASP A 328 26.73 9.12 0.94
N PRO A 329 26.62 8.01 1.70
CA PRO A 329 25.36 7.29 1.84
C PRO A 329 24.31 8.09 2.62
N TYR A 330 24.71 8.99 3.50
CA TYR A 330 23.79 9.80 4.29
C TYR A 330 23.04 10.79 3.40
N THR A 331 23.76 11.47 2.51
CA THR A 331 23.15 12.37 1.51
C THR A 331 22.17 11.61 0.61
N VAL A 332 22.48 10.38 0.17
CA VAL A 332 21.55 9.57 -0.64
C VAL A 332 20.28 9.23 0.16
N ALA A 333 20.39 8.83 1.42
CA ALA A 333 19.22 8.57 2.28
C ALA A 333 18.33 9.82 2.45
N GLN A 334 18.93 11.00 2.59
CA GLN A 334 18.20 12.27 2.65
C GLN A 334 17.46 12.57 1.34
N GLN A 335 18.08 12.31 0.18
CA GLN A 335 17.41 12.49 -1.12
C GLN A 335 16.30 11.45 -1.34
N LEU A 336 16.46 10.21 -0.87
CA LEU A 336 15.37 9.24 -0.87
C LEU A 336 14.20 9.74 -0.03
N THR A 337 14.46 10.27 1.17
CA THR A 337 13.43 10.86 2.03
C THR A 337 12.71 12.06 1.37
N HIS A 338 13.41 12.89 0.59
CA HIS A 338 12.76 13.92 -0.24
C HIS A 338 11.75 13.31 -1.22
N ILE A 339 12.15 12.26 -1.95
CA ILE A 339 11.28 11.59 -2.92
C ILE A 339 10.07 10.97 -2.21
N GLU A 340 10.27 10.32 -1.07
CA GLU A 340 9.19 9.70 -0.30
C GLU A 340 8.18 10.76 0.19
N LEU A 341 8.64 11.83 0.85
CA LEU A 341 7.76 12.87 1.39
C LEU A 341 7.02 13.64 0.29
N GLU A 342 7.69 13.94 -0.82
CA GLU A 342 7.04 14.53 -2.00
C GLU A 342 5.91 13.61 -2.49
N ARG A 343 6.19 12.33 -2.74
CA ARG A 343 5.18 11.38 -3.24
C ARG A 343 4.01 11.18 -2.28
N LEU A 344 4.30 11.05 -0.98
CA LEU A 344 3.30 10.89 0.06
C LEU A 344 2.34 12.09 0.14
N SER A 345 2.85 13.31 0.00
CA SER A 345 2.05 14.53 0.12
C SER A 345 0.86 14.57 -0.86
N TYR A 346 1.03 13.97 -2.04
CA TYR A 346 0.02 13.88 -3.10
C TYR A 346 -0.97 12.71 -2.96
N ILE A 347 -0.75 11.77 -2.04
CA ILE A 347 -1.69 10.65 -1.81
C ILE A 347 -2.90 11.16 -1.04
N GLY A 348 -4.08 11.09 -1.65
CA GLY A 348 -5.36 11.42 -1.01
C GLY A 348 -5.83 10.34 -0.02
N PRO A 349 -6.50 10.70 1.08
CA PRO A 349 -7.05 9.72 2.03
C PRO A 349 -8.05 8.77 1.37
N GLU A 350 -8.81 9.26 0.39
CA GLU A 350 -9.74 8.47 -0.41
C GLU A 350 -9.04 7.32 -1.14
N GLU A 351 -7.78 7.48 -1.56
CA GLU A 351 -7.02 6.47 -2.35
C GLU A 351 -6.91 5.14 -1.61
N PHE A 352 -6.79 5.19 -0.27
CA PHE A 352 -6.79 3.99 0.56
C PHE A 352 -8.12 3.25 0.46
N VAL A 353 -9.25 3.95 0.56
CA VAL A 353 -10.57 3.32 0.44
C VAL A 353 -10.81 2.83 -1.00
N GLN A 354 -10.39 3.59 -2.02
CA GLN A 354 -10.57 3.20 -3.42
C GLN A 354 -9.82 1.91 -3.78
N ALA A 355 -8.67 1.67 -3.14
CA ALA A 355 -7.87 0.47 -3.37
C ALA A 355 -8.62 -0.83 -3.04
N PHE A 356 -9.68 -0.77 -2.24
CA PHE A 356 -10.40 -1.93 -1.72
C PHE A 356 -11.83 -2.08 -2.27
N VAL A 357 -12.32 -1.11 -3.05
CA VAL A 357 -13.65 -1.22 -3.68
C VAL A 357 -13.58 -2.31 -4.74
N GLN A 358 -14.11 -3.48 -4.42
CA GLN A 358 -14.12 -4.69 -5.23
C GLN A 358 -14.60 -4.40 -6.66
N LYS A 359 -13.84 -4.86 -7.66
CA LYS A 359 -14.37 -5.10 -9.01
C LYS A 359 -14.76 -6.56 -9.08
N ASP A 360 -16.00 -6.88 -8.73
CA ASP A 360 -16.54 -8.21 -9.03
C ASP A 360 -16.65 -8.35 -10.57
N PRO A 361 -15.95 -9.30 -11.22
CA PRO A 361 -16.01 -9.48 -12.67
C PRO A 361 -17.35 -10.06 -13.17
N LEU A 362 -18.18 -10.60 -12.27
CA LEU A 362 -19.41 -11.32 -12.62
C LEU A 362 -20.69 -10.49 -12.43
N ASP A 363 -20.59 -9.29 -11.85
CA ASP A 363 -21.74 -8.41 -11.72
C ASP A 363 -21.94 -7.62 -13.02
N ASN A 364 -22.91 -8.05 -13.83
CA ASN A 364 -23.39 -7.32 -15.01
C ASN A 364 -24.27 -6.12 -14.63
N ASN A 365 -24.55 -5.89 -13.35
CA ASN A 365 -24.88 -4.54 -12.92
C ASN A 365 -23.60 -3.71 -13.07
N GLU A 366 -23.72 -2.54 -13.68
CA GLU A 366 -22.72 -1.51 -13.49
C GLU A 366 -22.57 -1.25 -11.98
N ASN A 367 -21.68 -1.97 -11.32
CA ASN A 367 -21.39 -1.79 -9.90
C ASN A 367 -20.73 -0.42 -9.74
N CYS A 368 -21.57 0.58 -9.49
CA CYS A 368 -21.45 1.98 -9.05
C CYS A 368 -20.22 2.85 -9.39
N TYR A 369 -19.10 2.33 -9.91
CA TYR A 369 -17.81 3.01 -9.83
C TYR A 369 -16.83 2.70 -10.99
N SER A 370 -17.33 2.40 -12.19
CA SER A 370 -16.51 2.17 -13.39
C SER A 370 -15.85 3.44 -13.94
N ASP A 371 -16.40 4.63 -13.67
CA ASP A 371 -16.03 5.89 -14.33
C ASP A 371 -15.16 6.84 -13.48
N ARG A 372 -14.45 6.31 -12.47
CA ARG A 372 -13.46 7.12 -11.75
C ARG A 372 -12.32 7.45 -12.72
N LYS A 373 -12.05 8.73 -12.97
CA LYS A 373 -10.67 9.18 -13.25
C LYS A 373 -9.85 8.85 -11.99
N LYS A 374 -9.45 7.58 -11.88
CA LYS A 374 -8.77 7.02 -10.72
C LYS A 374 -7.51 7.83 -10.47
N THR A 375 -7.37 8.33 -9.26
CA THR A 375 -6.10 8.82 -8.73
C THR A 375 -5.14 7.65 -8.69
N ARG A 376 -3.92 7.86 -9.17
CA ARG A 376 -2.89 6.80 -9.26
C ARG A 376 -1.68 7.10 -8.38
N ASN A 377 -1.78 7.99 -7.40
CA ASN A 377 -0.62 8.37 -6.60
C ASN A 377 -0.21 7.24 -5.67
N LEU A 378 -1.18 6.56 -5.06
CA LEU A 378 -0.91 5.39 -4.23
C LEU A 378 -0.26 4.27 -5.07
N GLU A 379 -0.78 4.00 -6.27
CA GLU A 379 -0.20 3.04 -7.22
C GLU A 379 1.23 3.45 -7.63
N ALA A 380 1.44 4.71 -8.02
CA ALA A 380 2.74 5.25 -8.39
C ALA A 380 3.75 5.23 -7.22
N TYR A 381 3.27 5.31 -5.98
CA TYR A 381 4.11 5.18 -4.78
C TYR A 381 4.56 3.73 -4.55
N VAL A 382 3.68 2.76 -4.80
CA VAL A 382 4.04 1.33 -4.80
C VAL A 382 5.01 1.01 -5.95
N GLU A 383 4.79 1.58 -7.14
CA GLU A 383 5.73 1.45 -8.27
C GLU A 383 7.11 2.04 -7.93
N TRP A 384 7.15 3.16 -7.21
CA TRP A 384 8.40 3.75 -6.73
C TRP A 384 9.16 2.82 -5.79
N PHE A 385 8.49 2.18 -4.82
CA PHE A 385 9.11 1.17 -3.94
C PHE A 385 9.76 0.04 -4.77
N ASN A 386 9.04 -0.48 -5.76
CA ASN A 386 9.54 -1.53 -6.64
C ASN A 386 10.74 -1.03 -7.45
N ARG A 387 10.62 0.14 -8.07
CA ARG A 387 11.70 0.77 -8.82
C ARG A 387 12.96 0.93 -7.98
N LEU A 388 12.86 1.40 -6.75
CA LEU A 388 14.00 1.54 -5.84
C LEU A 388 14.64 0.18 -5.53
N SER A 389 13.83 -0.84 -5.27
CA SER A 389 14.32 -2.21 -5.03
C SER A 389 15.11 -2.75 -6.24
N TYR A 390 14.57 -2.58 -7.45
CA TYR A 390 15.24 -2.98 -8.70
C TYR A 390 16.46 -2.12 -9.03
N LEU A 391 16.46 -0.83 -8.69
CA LEU A 391 17.62 0.04 -8.84
C LEU A 391 18.78 -0.46 -7.97
N VAL A 392 18.53 -0.77 -6.70
CA VAL A 392 19.54 -1.32 -5.80
C VAL A 392 20.13 -2.61 -6.36
N ALA A 393 19.28 -3.55 -6.80
CA ALA A 393 19.75 -4.79 -7.41
C ALA A 393 20.56 -4.54 -8.70
N THR A 394 20.13 -3.58 -9.52
CA THR A 394 20.81 -3.19 -10.76
C THR A 394 22.20 -2.62 -10.47
N GLU A 395 22.30 -1.67 -9.54
CA GLU A 395 23.58 -1.05 -9.12
C GLU A 395 24.56 -2.09 -8.54
N ILE A 396 24.07 -3.16 -7.91
CA ILE A 396 24.91 -4.24 -7.38
C ILE A 396 25.34 -5.23 -8.47
N CYS A 397 24.44 -5.56 -9.41
CA CYS A 397 24.73 -6.53 -10.48
C CYS A 397 25.48 -5.93 -11.68
N MET A 398 25.40 -4.61 -11.90
CA MET A 398 26.02 -3.93 -13.03
C MET A 398 27.57 -3.93 -12.98
N PRO A 399 28.26 -3.76 -11.82
CA PRO A 399 29.71 -3.75 -11.79
C PRO A 399 30.36 -5.11 -12.06
N VAL A 400 31.19 -5.16 -13.09
CA VAL A 400 31.95 -6.37 -13.47
C VAL A 400 32.93 -6.81 -12.37
N LYS A 401 33.55 -5.84 -11.67
CA LYS A 401 34.58 -6.13 -10.65
C LYS A 401 33.95 -6.47 -9.29
N LYS A 402 34.23 -7.67 -8.79
CA LYS A 402 33.80 -8.17 -7.46
C LYS A 402 34.05 -7.20 -6.30
N LYS A 403 35.23 -6.56 -6.24
CA LYS A 403 35.56 -5.59 -5.18
C LYS A 403 34.62 -4.38 -5.21
N HIS A 404 34.19 -3.96 -6.40
CA HIS A 404 33.29 -2.83 -6.56
C HIS A 404 31.85 -3.18 -6.16
N ARG A 405 31.37 -4.37 -6.54
CA ARG A 405 30.07 -4.89 -6.07
C ARG A 405 29.98 -4.97 -4.55
N ALA A 406 31.04 -5.47 -3.89
CA ALA A 406 31.09 -5.53 -2.43
C ALA A 406 30.97 -4.12 -1.80
N ARG A 407 31.68 -3.12 -2.36
CA ARG A 407 31.53 -1.72 -1.92
C ARG A 407 30.13 -1.17 -2.17
N MET A 408 29.48 -1.55 -3.27
CA MET A 408 28.11 -1.13 -3.57
C MET A 408 27.11 -1.67 -2.54
N ILE A 409 27.25 -2.94 -2.17
CA ILE A 409 26.44 -3.55 -1.10
C ILE A 409 26.67 -2.83 0.22
N GLU A 410 27.93 -2.62 0.63
CA GLU A 410 28.25 -1.89 1.87
C GLU A 410 27.70 -0.45 1.87
N PHE A 411 27.76 0.24 0.72
CA PHE A 411 27.17 1.56 0.55
C PHE A 411 25.66 1.53 0.79
N PHE A 412 24.91 0.63 0.15
CA PHE A 412 23.46 0.53 0.35
C PHE A 412 23.07 0.06 1.76
N ILE A 413 23.90 -0.73 2.44
CA ILE A 413 23.70 -1.05 3.87
C ILE A 413 23.75 0.23 4.71
N ASP A 414 24.71 1.12 4.44
CA ASP A 414 24.82 2.39 5.16
C ASP A 414 23.69 3.37 4.80
N VAL A 415 23.22 3.40 3.53
CA VAL A 415 22.02 4.15 3.12
C VAL A 415 20.79 3.63 3.87
N ALA A 416 20.57 2.31 3.89
CA ALA A 416 19.44 1.68 4.57
C ALA A 416 19.43 1.98 6.08
N ARG A 417 20.60 1.90 6.71
CA ARG A 417 20.75 2.27 8.13
C ARG A 417 20.37 3.73 8.37
N GLU A 418 20.75 4.65 7.49
CA GLU A 418 20.36 6.05 7.66
C GLU A 418 18.87 6.26 7.39
N CYS A 419 18.26 5.54 6.45
CA CYS A 419 16.80 5.52 6.29
C CYS A 419 16.10 5.08 7.59
N PHE A 420 16.59 4.04 8.27
CA PHE A 420 16.07 3.63 9.58
C PHE A 420 16.18 4.76 10.63
N ASN A 421 17.34 5.43 10.72
CA ASN A 421 17.56 6.53 11.67
C ASN A 421 16.64 7.73 11.42
N ILE A 422 16.38 8.06 10.15
CA ILE A 422 15.48 9.15 9.75
C ILE A 422 14.02 8.81 10.05
N GLY A 423 13.65 7.53 10.15
CA GLY A 423 12.24 7.09 10.18
C GLY A 423 11.67 6.82 8.79
N ASN A 424 12.54 6.65 7.78
CA ASN A 424 12.17 6.25 6.43
C ASN A 424 12.15 4.72 6.27
N PHE A 425 11.10 4.08 6.75
CA PHE A 425 10.97 2.62 6.72
C PHE A 425 10.64 2.07 5.33
N ASN A 426 9.98 2.86 4.47
CA ASN A 426 9.64 2.44 3.11
C ASN A 426 10.91 2.24 2.25
N SER A 427 11.79 3.25 2.19
CA SER A 427 13.05 3.14 1.45
C SER A 427 14.00 2.10 2.07
N LEU A 428 14.04 2.00 3.40
CA LEU A 428 14.77 0.93 4.10
C LEU A 428 14.33 -0.44 3.59
N MET A 429 13.02 -0.70 3.58
CA MET A 429 12.46 -1.98 3.15
C MET A 429 12.73 -2.24 1.67
N ALA A 430 12.65 -1.22 0.82
CA ALA A 430 12.98 -1.33 -0.61
C ALA A 430 14.45 -1.72 -0.84
N ILE A 431 15.36 -1.11 -0.09
CA ILE A 431 16.80 -1.40 -0.20
C ILE A 431 17.10 -2.83 0.28
N ILE A 432 16.55 -3.26 1.41
CA ILE A 432 16.66 -4.65 1.88
C ILE A 432 16.09 -5.61 0.83
N SER A 433 14.91 -5.30 0.28
CA SER A 433 14.26 -6.12 -0.75
C SER A 433 15.12 -6.26 -2.00
N GLY A 434 15.76 -5.18 -2.46
CA GLY A 434 16.71 -5.20 -3.59
C GLY A 434 17.94 -6.10 -3.33
N MET A 435 18.52 -6.02 -2.12
CA MET A 435 19.65 -6.89 -1.74
C MET A 435 19.27 -8.36 -1.58
N ASN A 436 18.02 -8.64 -1.19
CA ASN A 436 17.49 -9.99 -1.02
C ASN A 436 16.98 -10.66 -2.30
N MET A 437 16.89 -9.92 -3.41
CA MET A 437 16.58 -10.50 -4.71
C MET A 437 17.56 -11.64 -5.05
N SER A 438 17.04 -12.72 -5.60
CA SER A 438 17.82 -13.93 -5.95
C SER A 438 19.07 -13.65 -6.79
N PRO A 439 19.03 -12.79 -7.85
CA PRO A 439 20.24 -12.41 -8.59
C PRO A 439 21.35 -11.77 -7.74
N VAL A 440 21.00 -11.11 -6.64
CA VAL A 440 21.97 -10.48 -5.73
C VAL A 440 22.41 -11.47 -4.64
N SER A 441 21.49 -12.16 -3.99
CA SER A 441 21.77 -13.07 -2.87
C SER A 441 22.56 -14.32 -3.30
N ARG A 442 22.56 -14.67 -4.59
CA ARG A 442 23.39 -15.76 -5.14
C ARG A 442 24.87 -15.41 -5.31
N LEU A 443 25.27 -14.13 -5.25
CA LEU A 443 26.66 -13.68 -5.46
C LEU A 443 27.57 -14.02 -4.26
N LYS A 444 27.71 -15.31 -3.91
CA LYS A 444 28.37 -15.77 -2.68
C LYS A 444 29.80 -15.26 -2.53
N LYS A 445 30.55 -15.17 -3.64
CA LYS A 445 31.95 -14.68 -3.61
C LYS A 445 32.01 -13.18 -3.33
N THR A 446 31.01 -12.42 -3.76
CA THR A 446 30.87 -11.00 -3.45
C THR A 446 30.47 -10.81 -1.99
N TRP A 447 29.44 -11.52 -1.51
CA TRP A 447 28.98 -11.46 -0.12
C TRP A 447 30.06 -11.86 0.90
N ALA A 448 30.94 -12.80 0.56
CA ALA A 448 32.09 -13.15 1.40
C ALA A 448 33.07 -12.00 1.67
N LYS A 449 32.99 -10.89 0.90
CA LYS A 449 33.80 -9.68 1.12
C LYS A 449 33.07 -8.57 1.87
N VAL A 450 31.76 -8.72 2.11
CA VAL A 450 30.91 -7.71 2.73
C VAL A 450 30.84 -7.96 4.23
N LYS A 451 30.92 -6.90 5.04
CA LYS A 451 30.63 -6.98 6.47
C LYS A 451 29.12 -7.00 6.70
N THR A 452 28.54 -8.19 6.88
CA THR A 452 27.07 -8.35 6.92
C THR A 452 26.41 -7.97 8.25
N ALA A 453 27.15 -7.81 9.34
CA ALA A 453 26.56 -7.60 10.67
C ALA A 453 25.54 -6.45 10.73
N LYS A 454 25.80 -5.33 10.05
CA LYS A 454 24.84 -4.21 9.95
C LYS A 454 23.60 -4.60 9.15
N PHE A 455 23.77 -5.35 8.06
CA PHE A 455 22.68 -5.84 7.23
C PHE A 455 21.80 -6.83 7.99
N ASP A 456 22.40 -7.81 8.67
CA ASP A 456 21.69 -8.82 9.46
C ASP A 456 20.81 -8.15 10.56
N ILE A 457 21.27 -7.05 11.16
CA ILE A 457 20.47 -6.24 12.11
C ILE A 457 19.28 -5.58 11.41
N LEU A 458 19.49 -4.95 10.25
CA LEU A 458 18.42 -4.29 9.50
C LEU A 458 17.36 -5.28 9.00
N GLU A 459 17.78 -6.47 8.54
CA GLU A 459 16.87 -7.56 8.19
C GLU A 459 16.04 -7.97 9.41
N HIS A 460 16.66 -8.13 10.58
CA HIS A 460 15.93 -8.47 11.80
C HIS A 460 14.90 -7.40 12.21
N GLN A 461 15.20 -6.12 12.00
CA GLN A 461 14.26 -5.03 12.27
C GLN A 461 13.04 -5.05 11.35
N MET A 462 13.21 -5.52 10.10
CA MET A 462 12.16 -5.58 9.09
C MET A 462 11.58 -6.99 8.87
N ASP A 463 11.90 -7.93 9.77
CA ASP A 463 11.49 -9.33 9.67
C ASP A 463 9.95 -9.46 9.71
N PRO A 464 9.34 -10.35 8.90
CA PRO A 464 7.90 -10.44 8.78
C PRO A 464 7.27 -11.30 9.89
N SER A 465 8.09 -12.03 10.67
CA SER A 465 7.62 -12.95 11.71
C SER A 465 6.85 -12.20 12.79
N SER A 466 5.92 -12.92 13.43
CA SER A 466 4.99 -12.33 14.41
C SER A 466 4.28 -11.08 13.87
N ASN A 467 3.92 -11.11 12.59
CA ASN A 467 3.31 -10.01 11.85
C ASN A 467 4.12 -8.71 11.96
N PHE A 468 5.41 -8.74 11.61
CA PHE A 468 6.30 -7.58 11.62
C PHE A 468 6.47 -6.93 13.00
N TYR A 469 6.57 -7.72 14.08
CA TYR A 469 6.63 -7.21 15.46
C TYR A 469 7.74 -6.16 15.68
N ASN A 470 8.96 -6.43 15.19
CA ASN A 470 10.10 -5.54 15.35
C ASN A 470 9.88 -4.21 14.63
N TYR A 471 9.49 -4.26 13.34
CA TYR A 471 9.16 -3.08 12.55
C TYR A 471 8.06 -2.26 13.23
N ARG A 472 6.97 -2.89 13.68
CA ARG A 472 5.86 -2.20 14.37
C ARG A 472 6.34 -1.51 15.65
N THR A 473 7.29 -2.11 16.37
CA THR A 473 7.92 -1.49 17.54
C THR A 473 8.77 -0.28 17.17
N ALA A 474 9.58 -0.38 16.11
CA ALA A 474 10.37 0.74 15.60
C ALA A 474 9.47 1.89 15.08
N LEU A 475 8.38 1.57 14.40
CA LEU A 475 7.39 2.53 13.92
C LEU A 475 6.73 3.29 15.08
N ARG A 476 6.33 2.60 16.16
CA ARG A 476 5.83 3.26 17.39
C ARG A 476 6.86 4.24 17.97
N GLY A 477 8.11 3.81 18.05
CA GLY A 477 9.20 4.66 18.49
C GLY A 477 9.34 5.91 17.63
N ALA A 478 9.24 5.78 16.31
CA ALA A 478 9.30 6.92 15.39
C ALA A 478 8.08 7.86 15.51
N ALA A 479 6.87 7.31 15.64
CA ALA A 479 5.66 8.10 15.88
C ALA A 479 5.76 8.90 17.19
N GLN A 480 6.21 8.27 18.28
CA GLN A 480 6.40 8.95 19.57
C GLN A 480 7.45 10.07 19.50
N ARG A 481 8.57 9.82 18.78
CA ARG A 481 9.58 10.86 18.52
C ARG A 481 9.00 12.03 17.75
N SER A 482 8.13 11.78 16.77
CA SER A 482 7.50 12.82 15.96
C SER A 482 6.61 13.74 16.80
N LEU A 483 5.84 13.18 17.74
CA LEU A 483 4.98 13.98 18.63
C LEU A 483 5.74 14.87 19.60
N THR A 484 6.92 14.42 20.04
CA THR A 484 7.76 15.14 21.01
C THR A 484 8.91 15.90 20.33
N ALA A 485 8.87 16.02 19.00
CA ALA A 485 9.94 16.55 18.20
C ALA A 485 10.21 18.03 18.48
N HIS A 486 11.50 18.38 18.61
CA HIS A 486 11.95 19.77 18.68
C HIS A 486 12.53 20.26 17.35
N SER A 487 12.63 19.38 16.36
CA SER A 487 13.10 19.68 15.00
C SER A 487 12.22 19.03 13.93
N ASN A 488 12.20 19.60 12.72
CA ASN A 488 11.46 19.00 11.60
C ASN A 488 12.02 17.63 11.18
N ARG A 489 13.29 17.34 11.46
CA ARG A 489 13.90 16.03 11.20
C ARG A 489 13.28 14.93 12.05
N GLU A 490 13.02 15.22 13.32
CA GLU A 490 12.44 14.24 14.25
C GLU A 490 10.96 13.96 13.97
N LYS A 491 10.28 14.84 13.23
CA LYS A 491 8.90 14.67 12.82
C LYS A 491 8.70 13.61 11.73
N ILE A 492 9.76 13.25 11.00
CA ILE A 492 9.68 12.36 9.84
C ILE A 492 9.29 10.94 10.27
N VAL A 493 8.17 10.46 9.72
CA VAL A 493 7.72 9.08 9.84
C VAL A 493 7.22 8.65 8.46
N ILE A 494 7.90 7.72 7.82
CA ILE A 494 7.47 7.16 6.54
C ILE A 494 7.27 5.66 6.76
N PRO A 495 6.02 5.18 6.87
CA PRO A 495 5.74 3.78 7.15
C PRO A 495 6.09 2.90 5.95
N PHE A 496 6.31 1.59 6.20
CA PHE A 496 6.29 0.60 5.14
C PHE A 496 4.87 0.50 4.57
N CYS A 497 4.64 1.21 3.46
CA CYS A 497 3.29 1.51 2.97
C CYS A 497 2.51 0.27 2.55
N SER A 498 3.18 -0.76 2.04
CA SER A 498 2.49 -1.99 1.65
C SER A 498 1.87 -2.73 2.85
N LEU A 499 2.53 -2.68 4.02
CA LEU A 499 1.96 -3.27 5.23
C LEU A 499 0.80 -2.42 5.76
N LEU A 500 0.90 -1.09 5.68
CA LEU A 500 -0.19 -0.18 6.03
C LEU A 500 -1.43 -0.44 5.15
N ILE A 501 -1.26 -0.51 3.83
CA ILE A 501 -2.35 -0.82 2.88
C ILE A 501 -2.96 -2.19 3.20
N LYS A 502 -2.13 -3.20 3.48
CA LYS A 502 -2.58 -4.54 3.85
C LYS A 502 -3.44 -4.51 5.12
N ASP A 503 -3.01 -3.78 6.14
CA ASP A 503 -3.74 -3.68 7.40
C ASP A 503 -5.11 -2.99 7.20
N ILE A 504 -5.17 -1.90 6.42
CA ILE A 504 -6.44 -1.22 6.10
C ILE A 504 -7.35 -2.13 5.26
N TYR A 505 -6.80 -2.91 4.32
CA TYR A 505 -7.56 -3.90 3.55
C TYR A 505 -8.21 -4.95 4.46
N PHE A 506 -7.44 -5.61 5.33
CA PHE A 506 -8.00 -6.62 6.23
C PHE A 506 -8.98 -6.03 7.24
N LEU A 507 -8.79 -4.77 7.64
CA LEU A 507 -9.75 -4.06 8.46
C LEU A 507 -11.05 -3.78 7.70
N ASN A 508 -10.98 -3.49 6.40
CA ASN A 508 -12.19 -3.35 5.58
C ASN A 508 -12.92 -4.68 5.38
N GLU A 509 -12.19 -5.75 5.07
CA GLU A 509 -12.79 -7.07 4.79
C GLU A 509 -13.30 -7.76 6.07
N GLY A 510 -12.69 -7.50 7.22
CA GLY A 510 -13.06 -8.14 8.49
C GLY A 510 -14.41 -7.69 9.06
N TYR A 511 -14.98 -6.59 8.57
CA TYR A 511 -16.23 -6.00 9.08
C TYR A 511 -17.18 -5.65 7.94
N THR A 512 -18.48 -5.94 8.09
CA THR A 512 -19.48 -5.53 7.11
C THR A 512 -19.73 -4.01 7.19
N SER A 513 -19.87 -3.35 6.03
CA SER A 513 -20.19 -1.92 5.98
C SER A 513 -21.65 -1.61 6.33
N GLN A 514 -22.54 -2.60 6.22
CA GLN A 514 -23.93 -2.53 6.65
C GLN A 514 -24.21 -3.65 7.65
N LEU A 515 -24.97 -3.33 8.69
CA LEU A 515 -25.47 -4.25 9.71
C LEU A 515 -26.74 -4.96 9.20
N PRO A 516 -27.17 -6.08 9.82
CA PRO A 516 -28.36 -6.82 9.40
C PRO A 516 -29.67 -6.01 9.41
N ASN A 517 -29.74 -4.95 10.21
CA ASN A 517 -30.88 -4.02 10.27
C ASN A 517 -30.83 -2.94 9.18
N GLY A 518 -29.88 -2.99 8.24
CA GLY A 518 -29.69 -2.00 7.18
C GLY A 518 -28.96 -0.73 7.62
N HIS A 519 -28.56 -0.62 8.90
CA HIS A 519 -27.76 0.51 9.35
C HIS A 519 -26.34 0.42 8.81
N VAL A 520 -25.73 1.57 8.59
CA VAL A 520 -24.29 1.69 8.33
C VAL A 520 -23.54 1.35 9.61
N ASN A 521 -22.54 0.47 9.50
CA ASN A 521 -21.64 0.15 10.60
C ASN A 521 -20.59 1.26 10.75
N PHE A 522 -20.87 2.23 11.63
CA PHE A 522 -20.01 3.38 11.83
C PHE A 522 -18.79 3.05 12.70
N GLU A 523 -18.84 2.01 13.53
CA GLU A 523 -17.67 1.49 14.24
C GLU A 523 -16.55 1.06 13.28
N LYS A 524 -16.90 0.33 12.21
CA LYS A 524 -15.97 0.02 11.11
C LYS A 524 -15.36 1.29 10.52
N PHE A 525 -16.19 2.32 10.33
CA PHE A 525 -15.75 3.57 9.72
C PHE A 525 -14.75 4.31 10.62
N TRP A 526 -14.99 4.34 11.94
CA TRP A 526 -14.03 4.90 12.90
C TRP A 526 -12.67 4.21 12.81
N GLU A 527 -12.64 2.89 12.77
CA GLU A 527 -11.38 2.13 12.71
C GLU A 527 -10.63 2.36 11.38
N LEU A 528 -11.34 2.45 10.24
CA LEU A 528 -10.74 2.83 8.95
C LEU A 528 -10.16 4.24 9.00
N ALA A 529 -10.95 5.20 9.48
CA ALA A 529 -10.56 6.60 9.55
C ALA A 529 -9.38 6.82 10.48
N LYS A 530 -9.28 6.06 11.58
CA LYS A 530 -8.16 6.10 12.51
C LYS A 530 -6.84 5.75 11.83
N GLN A 531 -6.80 4.67 11.05
CA GLN A 531 -5.59 4.26 10.32
C GLN A 531 -5.18 5.30 9.27
N VAL A 532 -6.14 5.85 8.53
CA VAL A 532 -5.86 6.85 7.49
C VAL A 532 -5.45 8.20 8.09
N SER A 533 -6.06 8.63 9.21
CA SER A 533 -5.76 9.91 9.87
C SER A 533 -4.30 10.00 10.33
N GLU A 534 -3.75 8.90 10.82
CA GLU A 534 -2.35 8.84 11.26
C GLU A 534 -1.40 9.03 10.06
N PHE A 535 -1.67 8.36 8.94
CA PHE A 535 -0.94 8.58 7.70
C PHE A 535 -1.06 10.04 7.20
N MET A 536 -2.25 10.63 7.29
CA MET A 536 -2.50 12.02 6.88
C MET A 536 -1.71 13.03 7.71
N THR A 537 -1.34 12.67 8.93
CA THR A 537 -0.45 13.47 9.78
C THR A 537 0.98 13.40 9.29
N TRP A 538 1.49 12.18 9.07
CA TRP A 538 2.89 11.96 8.70
C TRP A 538 3.27 12.56 7.35
N LYS A 539 2.33 12.58 6.40
CA LYS A 539 2.58 13.15 5.06
C LYS A 539 2.70 14.68 5.02
N GLN A 540 2.35 15.40 6.10
CA GLN A 540 2.42 16.87 6.14
C GLN A 540 3.80 17.40 6.49
N VAL A 541 4.76 16.52 6.80
CA VAL A 541 6.11 16.91 7.20
C VAL A 541 6.88 17.45 6.00
N GLU A 542 7.33 18.70 6.10
CA GLU A 542 8.28 19.26 5.14
C GLU A 542 9.66 18.64 5.33
N CYS A 543 10.28 18.22 4.23
CA CYS A 543 11.60 17.60 4.27
C CYS A 543 12.66 18.64 4.69
N PRO A 544 13.39 18.43 5.80
CA PRO A 544 14.34 19.41 6.34
C PRO A 544 15.73 19.34 5.70
N PHE A 545 15.97 18.39 4.81
CA PHE A 545 17.27 18.20 4.17
C PHE A 545 17.42 19.11 2.96
N GLU A 546 18.64 19.49 2.59
CA GLU A 546 18.88 20.22 1.34
C GLU A 546 18.64 19.32 0.13
N LYS A 547 18.09 19.89 -0.95
CA LYS A 547 17.84 19.16 -2.20
C LYS A 547 19.11 19.15 -3.07
N ASP A 548 19.57 17.95 -3.44
CA ASP A 548 20.57 17.75 -4.47
C ASP A 548 19.91 17.21 -5.74
N TRP A 549 19.70 18.11 -6.71
CA TRP A 549 19.04 17.80 -7.98
C TRP A 549 19.78 16.76 -8.81
N LYS A 550 21.10 16.65 -8.70
CA LYS A 550 21.90 15.68 -9.45
C LYS A 550 21.63 14.26 -8.93
N ILE A 551 21.58 14.09 -7.61
CA ILE A 551 21.28 12.81 -6.97
C ILE A 551 19.82 12.43 -7.21
N LEU A 552 18.88 13.36 -6.98
CA LEU A 552 17.45 13.14 -7.22
C LEU A 552 17.20 12.70 -8.67
N HIS A 553 17.74 13.46 -9.63
CA HIS A 553 17.60 13.13 -11.04
C HIS A 553 18.19 11.75 -11.36
N TYR A 554 19.36 11.41 -10.81
CA TYR A 554 19.96 10.09 -11.05
C TYR A 554 19.06 8.97 -10.54
N VAL A 555 18.67 9.03 -9.26
CA VAL A 555 17.85 7.99 -8.62
C VAL A 555 16.50 7.82 -9.34
N LEU A 556 15.86 8.93 -9.73
CA LEU A 556 14.56 8.90 -10.38
C LEU A 556 14.61 8.37 -11.82
N THR A 557 15.73 8.52 -12.54
CA THR A 557 15.79 8.24 -13.99
C THR A 557 16.82 7.17 -14.39
N ALA A 558 17.62 6.66 -13.45
CA ALA A 558 18.61 5.62 -13.73
C ALA A 558 17.95 4.38 -14.37
N PRO A 559 18.57 3.76 -15.37
CA PRO A 559 18.02 2.56 -16.00
C PRO A 559 18.04 1.39 -14.99
N ILE A 560 16.91 0.70 -14.85
CA ILE A 560 16.76 -0.50 -13.99
C ILE A 560 16.64 -1.78 -14.82
N PHE A 561 17.39 -2.82 -14.48
CA PHE A 561 17.29 -4.10 -15.17
C PHE A 561 15.95 -4.79 -14.91
N SER A 562 15.45 -5.49 -15.93
CA SER A 562 14.38 -6.47 -15.75
C SER A 562 14.88 -7.65 -14.92
N GLU A 563 13.96 -8.48 -14.40
CA GLU A 563 14.34 -9.69 -13.64
C GLU A 563 15.31 -10.58 -14.44
N ASP A 564 15.00 -10.85 -15.71
CA ASP A 564 15.86 -11.65 -16.60
C ASP A 564 17.23 -11.01 -16.83
N ALA A 565 17.29 -9.68 -17.00
CA ALA A 565 18.55 -8.97 -17.17
C ALA A 565 19.38 -8.97 -15.88
N LEU A 566 18.75 -8.89 -14.70
CA LEU A 566 19.43 -9.04 -13.41
C LEU A 566 20.05 -10.44 -13.27
N TYR A 567 19.30 -11.50 -13.61
CA TYR A 567 19.83 -12.86 -13.58
C TYR A 567 21.00 -13.04 -14.55
N LEU A 568 20.88 -12.52 -15.78
CA LEU A 568 21.96 -12.58 -16.75
C LEU A 568 23.22 -11.88 -16.23
N ALA A 569 23.09 -10.63 -15.76
CA ALA A 569 24.21 -9.87 -15.18
C ALA A 569 24.81 -10.55 -13.94
N SER A 570 23.99 -11.20 -13.13
CA SER A 570 24.44 -12.00 -11.98
C SER A 570 25.28 -13.19 -12.41
N TYR A 571 24.84 -13.96 -13.42
CA TYR A 571 25.60 -15.10 -13.93
C TYR A 571 26.90 -14.68 -14.64
N GLU A 572 26.91 -13.53 -15.31
CA GLU A 572 28.12 -12.94 -15.89
C GLU A 572 29.10 -12.47 -14.81
N SER A 573 28.58 -11.97 -13.69
CA SER A 573 29.38 -11.55 -12.53
C SER A 573 29.96 -12.71 -11.73
N GLU A 574 29.18 -13.77 -11.53
CA GLU A 574 29.55 -15.02 -10.86
C GLU A 574 28.85 -16.21 -11.54
N SER A 575 29.63 -17.09 -12.16
CA SER A 575 29.12 -18.20 -12.99
C SER A 575 28.11 -19.10 -12.28
N PRO A 576 27.21 -19.77 -13.03
CA PRO A 576 26.26 -20.75 -12.48
C PRO A 576 26.93 -21.82 -11.59
N GLU A 577 26.33 -22.14 -10.45
CA GLU A 577 26.88 -23.12 -9.49
C GLU A 577 26.39 -24.55 -9.74
N ASN A 578 25.25 -24.71 -10.40
CA ASN A 578 24.62 -26.01 -10.63
C ASN A 578 24.01 -26.12 -12.05
N HIS A 579 23.55 -27.32 -12.42
CA HIS A 579 22.99 -27.59 -13.74
C HIS A 579 21.73 -26.77 -14.05
N ILE A 580 20.86 -26.54 -13.06
CA ILE A 580 19.63 -25.76 -13.21
C ILE A 580 19.96 -24.30 -13.56
N GLU A 581 20.87 -23.68 -12.79
CA GLU A 581 21.35 -22.33 -13.06
C GLU A 581 22.04 -22.25 -14.43
N LYS A 582 22.82 -23.27 -14.81
CA LYS A 582 23.52 -23.32 -16.10
C LYS A 582 22.53 -23.34 -17.26
N ASP A 583 21.45 -24.09 -17.15
CA ASP A 583 20.43 -24.17 -18.19
C ASP A 583 19.58 -22.91 -18.25
N ARG A 584 19.24 -22.32 -17.09
CA ARG A 584 18.59 -21.00 -17.05
C ARG A 584 19.47 -19.91 -17.67
N TRP A 585 20.76 -19.89 -17.35
CA TRP A 585 21.71 -18.96 -17.95
C TRP A 585 21.77 -19.09 -19.48
N LYS A 586 21.84 -20.31 -20.02
CA LYS A 586 21.79 -20.55 -21.47
C LYS A 586 20.49 -20.04 -22.09
N SER A 587 19.35 -20.32 -21.44
CA SER A 587 18.04 -19.86 -21.89
C SER A 587 17.97 -18.33 -21.94
N LEU A 588 18.38 -17.66 -20.86
CA LEU A 588 18.43 -16.19 -20.78
C LEU A 588 19.37 -15.58 -21.82
N ARG A 589 20.55 -16.17 -22.01
CA ARG A 589 21.51 -15.73 -23.02
C ARG A 589 20.92 -15.86 -24.43
N SER A 590 20.25 -16.96 -24.73
CA SER A 590 19.58 -17.16 -26.02
C SER A 590 18.45 -16.15 -26.22
N ALA A 591 17.60 -15.94 -25.21
CA ALA A 591 16.46 -15.04 -25.29
C ALA A 591 16.84 -13.56 -25.42
N LEU A 592 17.86 -13.11 -24.67
CA LEU A 592 18.24 -11.70 -24.58
C LEU A 592 19.33 -11.29 -25.56
N LEU A 593 20.25 -12.21 -25.92
CA LEU A 593 21.38 -11.93 -26.80
C LEU A 593 21.31 -12.68 -28.15
N GLY A 594 20.43 -13.67 -28.29
CA GLY A 594 20.29 -14.51 -29.48
C GLY A 594 19.19 -14.09 -30.47
N ARG A 595 18.52 -12.94 -30.24
CA ARG A 595 17.71 -12.26 -31.26
C ARG A 595 18.52 -11.09 -31.85
N ALA A 596 19.47 -11.43 -32.71
CA ALA A 596 20.11 -10.50 -33.64
C ALA A 596 20.04 -11.11 -35.04
#